data_AF-A0ABD7L681-F1
#
_entry.id   AF-A0ABD7L681-F1
#
_cell.length_a   1.000
_cell.length_b   1.000
_cell.length_c   1.000
_cell.angle_alpha   90.00
_cell.angle_beta   90.00
_cell.angle_gamma   90.00
#
_symmetry.space_group_name_H-M   'P 1'
#
loop_
_entity.id
_entity.type
_entity.pdbx_description
1 polymer ?
#
loop_
_entity_poly.entity_id
_entity_poly.type
_entity_poly.pdbx_seq_one_letter_code
_entity_poly.pdbx_strand_id
1 'polypeptide(L)'
;MNRQESMRKLANLVQAERGLLPELVHDAMYRRTKVRLGIVYEGLASRARTQATFDCFVQHDLAQCKQNFYLASKLYSKAQGLDGWSGSLLGMYALCALLSDEEGVINDLAGIESPKLLSARDNLKSPEALDYKFQLAILGRDRELGELIEETARKGSKADRQAISDGEYFFSLLLSRDSTKLKDLIEKRHANIRCAWPEFENFISYLGTIETKICWRRGIQIEIDHPLVPMELMPVKPLDHYDDVYDFLKPGWVPPPQGLIGRVSRWFKT
;
A
#
# COMPACT_ATOMS: atom_id res chain seq x y z
N MET A 1 -18.23 3.60 -16.50
CA MET A 1 -17.32 4.64 -17.03
C MET A 1 -16.43 3.99 -18.08
N ASN A 2 -16.27 4.59 -19.26
CA ASN A 2 -15.34 4.10 -20.29
C ASN A 2 -13.89 4.27 -19.78
N ARG A 3 -13.00 3.31 -20.05
CA ARG A 3 -11.56 3.34 -19.71
C ARG A 3 -10.87 4.68 -20.04
N GLN A 4 -11.18 5.29 -21.18
CA GLN A 4 -10.65 6.60 -21.56
C GLN A 4 -11.04 7.73 -20.59
N GLU A 5 -12.26 7.70 -20.07
CA GLU A 5 -12.71 8.67 -19.07
C GLU A 5 -11.99 8.46 -17.74
N SER A 6 -11.80 7.21 -17.31
CA SER A 6 -11.01 6.87 -16.12
C SER A 6 -9.57 7.39 -16.24
N MET A 7 -8.92 7.19 -17.39
CA MET A 7 -7.56 7.67 -17.65
C MET A 7 -7.48 9.20 -17.59
N ARG A 8 -8.47 9.90 -18.16
CA ARG A 8 -8.54 11.38 -18.09
C ARG A 8 -8.74 11.88 -16.66
N LYS A 9 -9.59 11.22 -15.85
CA LYS A 9 -9.77 11.57 -14.43
C LYS A 9 -8.47 11.38 -13.64
N LEU A 10 -7.76 10.27 -13.87
CA LEU A 10 -6.46 10.01 -13.26
C LEU A 10 -5.41 11.05 -13.67
N ALA A 11 -5.35 11.41 -14.95
CA ALA A 11 -4.45 12.46 -15.44
C ALA A 11 -4.73 13.81 -14.77
N ASN A 12 -6.00 14.18 -14.60
CA ASN A 12 -6.39 15.40 -13.90
C ASN A 12 -5.97 15.38 -12.43
N LEU A 13 -6.08 14.22 -11.75
CA LEU A 13 -5.64 14.06 -10.37
C LEU A 13 -4.12 14.25 -10.24
N VAL A 14 -3.33 13.62 -11.12
CA VAL A 14 -1.87 13.81 -11.17
C VAL A 14 -1.49 15.27 -11.37
N GLN A 15 -2.19 15.99 -12.25
CA GLN A 15 -1.92 17.42 -12.50
C GLN A 15 -2.28 18.28 -11.28
N ALA A 16 -3.41 18.02 -10.63
CA ALA A 16 -3.81 18.74 -9.42
C ALA A 16 -2.77 18.55 -8.29
N GLU A 17 -2.33 17.31 -8.06
CA GLU A 17 -1.32 17.00 -7.05
C GLU A 17 0.07 17.57 -7.39
N ARG A 18 0.37 17.74 -8.70
CA ARG A 18 1.64 18.36 -9.13
C ARG A 18 1.75 19.80 -8.68
N GLY A 19 0.63 20.52 -8.61
CA GLY A 19 0.58 21.88 -8.09
C GLY A 19 0.92 21.98 -6.60
N LEU A 20 0.62 20.93 -5.81
CA LEU A 20 0.86 20.91 -4.35
C LEU A 20 2.28 20.47 -3.98
N LEU A 21 2.97 19.77 -4.89
CA LEU A 21 4.28 19.18 -4.61
C LEU A 21 5.32 20.18 -4.07
N PRO A 22 5.52 21.38 -4.66
CA PRO A 22 6.53 22.31 -4.17
C PRO A 22 6.29 22.74 -2.72
N GLU A 23 5.03 22.94 -2.32
CA GLU A 23 4.67 23.33 -0.96
C GLU A 23 4.89 22.18 0.03
N LEU A 24 4.44 20.97 -0.30
CA LEU A 24 4.65 19.79 0.55
C LEU A 24 6.14 19.50 0.77
N VAL A 25 6.96 19.60 -0.28
CA VAL A 25 8.42 19.42 -0.17
C VAL A 25 9.03 20.55 0.66
N HIS A 26 8.62 21.81 0.44
CA HIS A 26 9.06 22.92 1.25
C HIS A 26 8.74 22.66 2.73
N ASP A 27 7.52 22.27 3.04
CA ASP A 27 7.07 22.05 4.41
C ASP A 27 7.86 20.93 5.09
N ALA A 28 8.06 19.82 4.38
CA ALA A 28 8.87 18.70 4.83
C ALA A 28 10.34 19.09 5.10
N MET A 29 10.90 20.03 4.35
CA MET A 29 12.28 20.46 4.52
C MET A 29 12.44 21.57 5.57
N TYR A 30 11.57 22.58 5.56
CA TYR A 30 11.86 23.88 6.19
C TYR A 30 10.79 24.38 7.17
N ARG A 31 9.61 23.76 7.21
CA ARG A 31 8.53 24.16 8.13
C ARG A 31 8.12 23.03 9.07
N ARG A 32 9.03 22.09 9.34
CA ARG A 32 8.81 20.86 10.10
C ARG A 32 8.22 21.08 11.49
N THR A 33 8.49 22.24 12.12
CA THR A 33 7.96 22.60 13.45
C THR A 33 6.69 23.46 13.40
N LYS A 34 6.17 23.73 12.21
CA LYS A 34 5.03 24.65 11.94
C LYS A 34 3.88 23.97 11.19
N VAL A 35 4.04 22.70 10.85
CA VAL A 35 3.07 21.89 10.11
C VAL A 35 2.92 20.55 10.79
N ARG A 36 1.84 19.83 10.47
CA ARG A 36 1.69 18.45 10.90
C ARG A 36 2.47 17.54 9.96
N LEU A 37 3.65 17.11 10.39
CA LEU A 37 4.62 16.50 9.48
C LEU A 37 4.15 15.13 8.99
N GLY A 38 3.39 14.40 9.80
CA GLY A 38 2.74 13.16 9.37
C GLY A 38 1.78 13.39 8.19
N ILE A 39 0.98 14.46 8.24
CA ILE A 39 0.05 14.84 7.15
C ILE A 39 0.83 15.23 5.89
N VAL A 40 1.94 15.96 6.03
CA VAL A 40 2.77 16.36 4.88
C VAL A 40 3.35 15.12 4.17
N TYR A 41 3.89 14.17 4.92
CA TYR A 41 4.43 12.93 4.35
C TYR A 41 3.34 12.04 3.75
N GLU A 42 2.17 11.95 4.38
CA GLU A 42 1.02 11.22 3.82
C GLU A 42 0.52 11.86 2.52
N GLY A 43 0.53 13.20 2.41
CA GLY A 43 0.22 13.92 1.18
C GLY A 43 1.21 13.62 0.05
N LEU A 44 2.52 13.60 0.36
CA LEU A 44 3.55 13.18 -0.59
C LEU A 44 3.38 11.70 -1.00
N ALA A 45 3.02 10.83 -0.05
CA ALA A 45 2.80 9.41 -0.28
C ALA A 45 1.59 9.18 -1.20
N SER A 46 0.49 9.91 -0.97
CA SER A 46 -0.70 9.86 -1.81
C SER A 46 -0.37 10.27 -3.24
N ARG A 47 0.40 11.35 -3.41
CA ARG A 47 0.83 11.80 -4.73
C ARG A 47 1.67 10.76 -5.46
N ALA A 48 2.65 10.16 -4.79
CA ALA A 48 3.48 9.12 -5.39
C ALA A 48 2.62 7.93 -5.83
N ARG A 49 1.65 7.51 -5.02
CA ARG A 49 0.72 6.43 -5.36
C ARG A 49 -0.18 6.75 -6.56
N THR A 50 -0.73 7.97 -6.65
CA THR A 50 -1.50 8.40 -7.82
C THR A 50 -0.63 8.39 -9.09
N GLN A 51 0.61 8.87 -8.99
CA GLN A 51 1.57 8.84 -10.09
C GLN A 51 1.89 7.40 -10.51
N ALA A 52 2.05 6.47 -9.56
CA ALA A 52 2.30 5.05 -9.85
C ALA A 52 1.17 4.41 -10.68
N THR A 53 -0.10 4.68 -10.35
CA THR A 53 -1.23 4.24 -11.16
C THR A 53 -1.17 4.85 -12.56
N PHE A 54 -0.87 6.13 -12.67
CA PHE A 54 -0.79 6.80 -13.97
C PHE A 54 0.32 6.21 -14.84
N ASP A 55 1.49 5.95 -14.25
CA ASP A 55 2.62 5.35 -14.96
C ASP A 55 2.24 3.95 -15.48
N CYS A 56 1.57 3.14 -14.66
CA CYS A 56 1.14 1.80 -15.06
C CYS A 56 0.09 1.79 -16.18
N PHE A 57 -0.98 2.58 -16.03
CA PHE A 57 -2.18 2.43 -16.85
C PHE A 57 -2.33 3.47 -17.96
N VAL A 58 -1.53 4.54 -17.94
CA VAL A 58 -1.53 5.60 -18.95
C VAL A 58 -0.20 5.67 -19.70
N GLN A 59 0.93 5.64 -18.99
CA GLN A 59 2.26 5.67 -19.64
C GLN A 59 2.76 4.28 -20.04
N HIS A 60 2.19 3.21 -19.46
CA HIS A 60 2.68 1.84 -19.61
C HIS A 60 4.15 1.69 -19.20
N ASP A 61 4.57 2.46 -18.18
CA ASP A 61 5.90 2.44 -17.61
C ASP A 61 5.88 1.73 -16.26
N LEU A 62 6.14 0.42 -16.29
CA LEU A 62 6.17 -0.41 -15.09
C LEU A 62 7.34 -0.07 -14.18
N ALA A 63 8.45 0.42 -14.71
CA ALA A 63 9.61 0.77 -13.88
C ALA A 63 9.29 1.99 -13.02
N GLN A 64 8.75 3.04 -13.64
CA GLN A 64 8.31 4.24 -12.92
C GLN A 64 7.13 3.95 -11.99
N CYS A 65 6.21 3.07 -12.39
CA CYS A 65 5.16 2.57 -11.52
C CYS A 65 5.73 1.97 -10.21
N LYS A 66 6.68 1.03 -10.32
CA LYS A 66 7.30 0.40 -9.15
C LYS A 66 8.08 1.39 -8.30
N GLN A 67 8.83 2.29 -8.92
CA GLN A 67 9.56 3.36 -8.23
C GLN A 67 8.61 4.28 -7.44
N ASN A 68 7.47 4.65 -8.01
CA ASN A 68 6.51 5.51 -7.34
C ASN A 68 5.72 4.78 -6.25
N PHE A 69 5.43 3.49 -6.41
CA PHE A 69 4.88 2.67 -5.33
C PHE A 69 5.88 2.51 -4.16
N TYR A 70 7.16 2.28 -4.46
CA TYR A 70 8.24 2.30 -3.46
C TYR A 70 8.28 3.62 -2.69
N LEU A 71 8.29 4.75 -3.42
CA LEU A 71 8.31 6.08 -2.83
C LEU A 71 7.09 6.33 -1.93
N ALA A 72 5.90 5.95 -2.40
CA ALA A 72 4.67 6.07 -1.63
C ALA A 72 4.75 5.31 -0.30
N SER A 73 5.21 4.05 -0.35
CA SER A 73 5.40 3.20 0.83
C SER A 73 6.42 3.79 1.80
N LYS A 74 7.59 4.23 1.30
CA LYS A 74 8.64 4.81 2.13
C LYS A 74 8.21 6.10 2.83
N LEU A 75 7.46 6.96 2.13
CA LEU A 75 6.90 8.19 2.71
C LEU A 75 5.86 7.89 3.79
N TYR A 76 4.99 6.90 3.55
CA TYR A 76 4.00 6.49 4.55
C TYR A 76 4.67 5.91 5.80
N SER A 77 5.71 5.08 5.66
CA SER A 77 6.52 4.60 6.79
C SER A 77 7.18 5.77 7.53
N LYS A 78 7.70 6.78 6.81
CA LYS A 78 8.30 7.97 7.43
C LYS A 78 7.29 8.81 8.23
N ALA A 79 6.01 8.74 7.90
CA ALA A 79 4.92 9.41 8.62
C ALA A 79 4.58 8.72 9.96
N GLN A 80 4.95 7.45 10.12
CA GLN A 80 4.65 6.68 11.33
C GLN A 80 5.20 7.37 12.58
N GLY A 81 4.35 7.50 13.61
CA GLY A 81 4.71 8.14 14.88
C GLY A 81 4.81 9.67 14.83
N LEU A 82 4.62 10.30 13.66
CA LEU A 82 4.54 11.75 13.54
C LEU A 82 3.11 12.25 13.72
N ASP A 83 2.99 13.55 13.98
CA ASP A 83 1.71 14.18 14.23
C ASP A 83 0.80 14.18 13.00
N GLY A 84 -0.43 13.72 13.20
CA GLY A 84 -1.43 13.59 12.15
C GLY A 84 -1.45 12.25 11.42
N TRP A 85 -0.49 11.35 11.66
CA TRP A 85 -0.57 9.98 11.14
C TRP A 85 -1.59 9.14 11.92
N SER A 86 -2.48 8.46 11.21
CA SER A 86 -3.61 7.73 11.82
C SER A 86 -3.49 6.20 11.73
N GLY A 87 -2.60 5.70 10.87
CA GLY A 87 -2.48 4.29 10.51
C GLY A 87 -3.62 3.73 9.67
N SER A 88 -4.66 4.51 9.35
CA SER A 88 -5.89 3.99 8.70
C SER A 88 -5.71 3.55 7.26
N LEU A 89 -4.58 3.87 6.64
CA LEU A 89 -4.28 3.56 5.24
C LEU A 89 -3.26 2.42 5.11
N LEU A 90 -3.01 1.69 6.19
CA LEU A 90 -1.95 0.68 6.20
C LEU A 90 -2.16 -0.40 5.14
N GLY A 91 -3.37 -0.97 5.01
CA GLY A 91 -3.65 -1.95 3.95
C GLY A 91 -3.35 -1.42 2.54
N MET A 92 -3.70 -0.15 2.26
CA MET A 92 -3.41 0.49 0.97
C MET A 92 -1.92 0.62 0.69
N TYR A 93 -1.14 1.06 1.68
CA TYR A 93 0.31 1.22 1.51
C TYR A 93 1.05 -0.11 1.58
N ALA A 94 0.51 -1.13 2.24
CA ALA A 94 0.99 -2.50 2.14
C ALA A 94 0.83 -3.04 0.70
N LEU A 95 -0.32 -2.77 0.04
CA LEU A 95 -0.47 -3.06 -1.38
C LEU A 95 0.58 -2.31 -2.23
N CYS A 96 0.79 -1.02 -1.99
CA CYS A 96 1.83 -0.27 -2.71
C CYS A 96 3.22 -0.91 -2.52
N ALA A 97 3.55 -1.30 -1.30
CA ALA A 97 4.83 -1.94 -0.99
C ALA A 97 5.00 -3.22 -1.80
N LEU A 98 3.98 -4.08 -1.79
CA LEU A 98 3.95 -5.32 -2.55
C LEU A 98 4.10 -5.08 -4.05
N LEU A 99 3.42 -4.09 -4.61
CA LEU A 99 3.49 -3.77 -6.04
C LEU A 99 4.83 -3.13 -6.44
N SER A 100 5.58 -2.57 -5.49
CA SER A 100 6.94 -2.07 -5.73
C SER A 100 7.97 -3.19 -5.92
N ASP A 101 7.72 -4.38 -5.35
CA ASP A 101 8.66 -5.51 -5.23
C ASP A 101 9.92 -5.26 -4.38
N GLU A 102 10.06 -4.11 -3.72
CA GLU A 102 11.23 -3.83 -2.88
C GLU A 102 11.06 -4.41 -1.46
N GLU A 103 11.91 -5.39 -1.11
CA GLU A 103 11.77 -6.18 0.12
C GLU A 103 11.88 -5.35 1.40
N GLY A 104 12.72 -4.31 1.42
CA GLY A 104 12.88 -3.43 2.58
C GLY A 104 11.56 -2.78 2.98
N VAL A 105 10.92 -2.05 2.07
CA VAL A 105 9.65 -1.37 2.34
C VAL A 105 8.48 -2.34 2.55
N ILE A 106 8.50 -3.53 1.92
CA ILE A 106 7.52 -4.59 2.17
C ILE A 106 7.60 -5.03 3.63
N ASN A 107 8.81 -5.35 4.11
CA ASN A 107 9.02 -5.81 5.48
C ASN A 107 8.74 -4.71 6.50
N ASP A 108 9.15 -3.46 6.22
CA ASP A 108 8.90 -2.31 7.09
C ASP A 108 7.39 -2.11 7.31
N LEU A 109 6.60 -2.08 6.24
CA LEU A 109 5.16 -1.84 6.34
C LEU A 109 4.40 -3.04 6.90
N ALA A 110 4.73 -4.25 6.46
CA ALA A 110 4.11 -5.45 6.99
C ALA A 110 4.45 -5.67 8.47
N GLY A 111 5.60 -5.17 8.92
CA GLY A 111 6.06 -5.21 10.30
C GLY A 111 5.53 -4.08 11.21
N ILE A 112 4.75 -3.12 10.69
CA ILE A 112 4.16 -2.07 11.52
C ILE A 112 3.22 -2.70 12.55
N GLU A 113 3.58 -2.59 13.82
CA GLU A 113 2.68 -2.80 14.94
C GLU A 113 2.08 -1.45 15.34
N SER A 114 0.75 -1.38 15.42
CA SER A 114 0.04 -0.21 15.94
C SER A 114 -0.93 -0.64 17.03
N PRO A 115 -1.28 0.23 17.99
CA PRO A 115 -2.29 -0.10 19.00
C PRO A 115 -3.61 -0.57 18.38
N LYS A 116 -3.99 -0.03 17.22
CA LYS A 116 -5.17 -0.46 16.46
C LYS A 116 -5.04 -1.90 15.95
N LEU A 117 -3.91 -2.26 15.35
CA LEU A 117 -3.65 -3.64 14.90
C LEU A 117 -3.58 -4.62 16.06
N LEU A 118 -2.97 -4.24 17.18
CA LEU A 118 -2.93 -5.07 18.37
C LEU A 118 -4.35 -5.31 18.92
N SER A 119 -5.21 -4.28 18.92
CA SER A 119 -6.62 -4.43 19.30
C SER A 119 -7.46 -5.25 18.32
N ALA A 120 -7.00 -5.41 17.07
CA ALA A 120 -7.70 -6.21 16.07
C ALA A 120 -7.71 -7.71 16.41
N ARG A 121 -6.77 -8.17 17.25
CA ARG A 121 -6.77 -9.53 17.84
C ARG A 121 -8.03 -9.76 18.69
N ASP A 122 -8.54 -8.71 19.32
CA ASP A 122 -9.73 -8.77 20.18
C ASP A 122 -11.03 -8.51 19.39
N ASN A 123 -10.95 -7.90 18.20
CA ASN A 123 -12.08 -7.60 17.34
C ASN A 123 -11.91 -8.10 15.90
N LEU A 124 -12.13 -9.40 15.72
CA LEU A 124 -11.96 -10.11 14.44
C LEU A 124 -12.87 -9.68 13.29
N LYS A 125 -13.84 -8.78 13.55
CA LYS A 125 -14.79 -8.27 12.56
C LYS A 125 -14.38 -6.90 11.99
N SER A 126 -13.33 -6.29 12.53
CA SER A 126 -12.90 -4.96 12.10
C SER A 126 -12.07 -5.02 10.81
N PRO A 127 -12.02 -3.93 10.02
CA PRO A 127 -11.11 -3.83 8.89
C PRO A 127 -9.64 -4.04 9.27
N GLU A 128 -9.22 -3.60 10.46
CA GLU A 128 -7.86 -3.79 10.98
C GLU A 128 -7.54 -5.27 11.19
N ALA A 129 -8.54 -6.11 11.49
CA ALA A 129 -8.34 -7.55 11.62
C ALA A 129 -8.13 -8.23 10.26
N LEU A 130 -8.56 -7.61 9.15
CA LEU A 130 -8.23 -8.07 7.80
C LEU A 130 -6.80 -7.62 7.44
N ASP A 131 -6.45 -6.36 7.69
CA ASP A 131 -5.10 -5.84 7.47
C ASP A 131 -4.05 -6.67 8.23
N TYR A 132 -4.34 -7.05 9.48
CA TYR A 132 -3.44 -7.89 10.27
C TYR A 132 -3.25 -9.29 9.65
N LYS A 133 -4.31 -9.92 9.13
CA LYS A 133 -4.18 -11.21 8.41
C LYS A 133 -3.32 -11.07 7.17
N PHE A 134 -3.46 -9.97 6.42
CA PHE A 134 -2.59 -9.69 5.27
C PHE A 134 -1.13 -9.49 5.71
N GLN A 135 -0.86 -8.76 6.79
CA GLN A 135 0.50 -8.62 7.32
C GLN A 135 1.13 -9.99 7.64
N LEU A 136 0.40 -10.87 8.33
CA LEU A 136 0.88 -12.21 8.65
C LEU A 136 1.14 -13.04 7.38
N ALA A 137 0.27 -12.94 6.38
CA ALA A 137 0.44 -13.61 5.09
C ALA A 137 1.65 -13.11 4.30
N ILE A 138 1.90 -11.78 4.30
CA ILE A 138 3.05 -11.14 3.65
C ILE A 138 4.35 -11.56 4.33
N LEU A 139 4.38 -11.56 5.67
CA LEU A 139 5.54 -11.94 6.47
C LEU A 139 5.75 -13.47 6.55
N GLY A 140 4.82 -14.26 6.03
CA GLY A 140 4.86 -15.72 6.10
C GLY A 140 4.76 -16.30 7.50
N ARG A 141 4.06 -15.61 8.41
CA ARG A 141 3.82 -16.07 9.79
C ARG A 141 2.66 -17.05 9.84
N ASP A 142 2.83 -18.19 9.18
CA ASP A 142 1.75 -19.15 8.88
C ASP A 142 1.10 -19.73 10.14
N ARG A 143 1.88 -19.98 11.20
CA ARG A 143 1.35 -20.46 12.48
C ARG A 143 0.39 -19.46 13.12
N GLU A 144 0.81 -18.19 13.22
CA GLU A 144 -0.02 -17.11 13.77
C GLU A 144 -1.26 -16.86 12.89
N LEU A 145 -1.10 -16.95 11.56
CA LEU A 145 -2.22 -16.83 10.64
C LEU A 145 -3.22 -17.98 10.82
N GLY A 146 -2.74 -19.21 11.00
CA GLY A 146 -3.57 -20.39 11.30
C GLY A 146 -4.39 -20.23 12.58
N GLU A 147 -3.74 -19.84 13.67
CA GLU A 147 -4.40 -19.56 14.96
C GLU A 147 -5.51 -18.50 14.79
N LEU A 148 -5.24 -17.43 14.03
CA LEU A 148 -6.20 -16.37 13.78
C LEU A 148 -7.37 -16.80 12.88
N ILE A 149 -7.15 -17.71 11.93
CA ILE A 149 -8.20 -18.33 11.13
C ILE A 149 -9.12 -19.18 12.03
N GLU A 150 -8.56 -19.98 12.94
CA GLU A 150 -9.34 -20.78 13.88
C GLU A 150 -10.19 -19.92 14.82
N GLU A 151 -9.67 -18.78 15.26
CA GLU A 151 -10.45 -17.82 16.04
C GLU A 151 -11.53 -17.13 15.20
N THR A 152 -11.22 -16.79 13.93
CA THR A 152 -12.19 -16.23 12.99
C THR A 152 -13.33 -17.21 12.73
N ALA A 153 -13.04 -18.50 12.61
CA ALA A 153 -14.05 -19.56 12.47
C ALA A 153 -15.02 -19.63 13.67
N ARG A 154 -14.55 -19.28 14.88
CA ARG A 154 -15.36 -19.28 16.11
C ARG A 154 -16.11 -17.95 16.33
N LYS A 155 -15.43 -16.82 16.16
CA LYS A 155 -15.89 -15.50 16.64
C LYS A 155 -16.00 -14.42 15.55
N GLY A 156 -15.57 -14.72 14.32
CA GLY A 156 -15.58 -13.80 13.19
C GLY A 156 -16.98 -13.39 12.73
N SER A 157 -17.06 -12.66 11.62
CA SER A 157 -18.34 -12.29 11.02
C SER A 157 -19.10 -13.53 10.53
N LYS A 158 -20.42 -13.42 10.33
CA LYS A 158 -21.21 -14.52 9.76
C LYS A 158 -20.67 -14.93 8.38
N ALA A 159 -20.28 -13.94 7.56
CA ALA A 159 -19.74 -14.17 6.23
C ALA A 159 -18.39 -14.90 6.29
N ASP A 160 -17.47 -14.48 7.17
CA ASP A 160 -16.17 -15.13 7.31
C ASP A 160 -16.30 -16.58 7.77
N ARG A 161 -17.14 -16.83 8.78
CA ARG A 161 -17.36 -18.19 9.28
C ARG A 161 -17.96 -19.11 8.22
N GLN A 162 -18.88 -18.58 7.41
CA GLN A 162 -19.47 -19.32 6.31
C GLN A 162 -18.42 -19.62 5.23
N ALA A 163 -17.64 -18.63 4.81
CA ALA A 163 -16.55 -18.80 3.84
C ALA A 163 -15.51 -19.83 4.31
N ILE A 164 -15.16 -19.85 5.60
CA ILE A 164 -14.26 -20.85 6.18
C ILE A 164 -14.90 -22.24 6.10
N SER A 165 -16.16 -22.38 6.50
CA SER A 165 -16.90 -23.66 6.46
C SER A 165 -17.04 -24.20 5.04
N ASP A 166 -17.24 -23.33 4.06
CA ASP A 166 -17.43 -23.70 2.65
C ASP A 166 -16.09 -23.97 1.94
N GLY A 167 -14.96 -23.71 2.61
CA GLY A 167 -13.62 -23.85 2.01
C GLY A 167 -13.36 -22.79 0.93
N GLU A 168 -13.94 -21.59 1.10
CA GLU A 168 -13.83 -20.43 0.21
C GLU A 168 -13.15 -19.23 0.90
N TYR A 169 -12.42 -19.46 1.99
CA TYR A 169 -11.71 -18.39 2.71
C TYR A 169 -10.27 -18.24 2.23
N PHE A 170 -9.91 -17.06 1.72
CA PHE A 170 -8.60 -16.80 1.09
C PHE A 170 -7.42 -17.29 1.93
N PHE A 171 -7.36 -16.92 3.22
CA PHE A 171 -6.22 -17.26 4.07
C PHE A 171 -6.13 -18.77 4.33
N SER A 172 -7.26 -19.48 4.43
CA SER A 172 -7.27 -20.95 4.54
C SER A 172 -6.73 -21.61 3.28
N LEU A 173 -7.17 -21.12 2.11
CA LEU A 173 -6.70 -21.60 0.81
C LEU A 173 -5.23 -21.28 0.55
N LEU A 174 -4.74 -20.14 1.04
CA LEU A 174 -3.34 -19.75 0.96
C LEU A 174 -2.45 -20.74 1.75
N LEU A 175 -2.85 -21.09 2.97
CA LEU A 175 -2.12 -22.05 3.80
C LEU A 175 -2.17 -23.48 3.24
N SER A 176 -3.30 -23.90 2.66
CA SER A 176 -3.40 -25.20 1.98
C SER A 176 -2.75 -25.22 0.58
N ARG A 177 -2.36 -24.05 0.07
CA ARG A 177 -1.79 -23.84 -1.28
C ARG A 177 -2.71 -24.32 -2.41
N ASP A 178 -4.02 -24.27 -2.23
CA ASP A 178 -5.00 -24.68 -3.24
C ASP A 178 -5.11 -23.63 -4.36
N SER A 179 -4.23 -23.73 -5.35
CA SER A 179 -4.12 -22.75 -6.45
C SER A 179 -5.40 -22.63 -7.28
N THR A 180 -6.15 -23.73 -7.45
CA THR A 180 -7.38 -23.74 -8.25
C THR A 180 -8.46 -22.93 -7.54
N LYS A 181 -8.69 -23.20 -6.24
CA LYS A 181 -9.67 -22.45 -5.46
C LYS A 181 -9.26 -21.01 -5.21
N LEU A 182 -7.96 -20.74 -5.02
CA LEU A 182 -7.45 -19.36 -4.92
C LEU A 182 -7.78 -18.56 -6.16
N LYS A 183 -7.46 -19.11 -7.35
CA LYS A 183 -7.79 -18.47 -8.63
C LYS A 183 -9.29 -18.21 -8.74
N ASP A 184 -10.11 -19.23 -8.50
CA ASP A 184 -11.56 -19.13 -8.62
C ASP A 184 -12.16 -18.08 -7.68
N LEU A 185 -11.73 -18.07 -6.41
CA LEU A 185 -12.18 -17.10 -5.41
C LEU A 185 -11.84 -15.67 -5.83
N ILE A 186 -10.59 -15.45 -6.24
CA ILE A 186 -10.09 -14.14 -6.62
C ILE A 186 -10.83 -13.64 -7.87
N GLU A 187 -10.84 -14.42 -8.94
CA GLU A 187 -11.38 -14.01 -10.24
C GLU A 187 -12.90 -13.80 -10.19
N LYS A 188 -13.64 -14.71 -9.53
CA LYS A 188 -15.11 -14.68 -9.52
C LYS A 188 -15.70 -13.79 -8.44
N ARG A 189 -14.97 -13.48 -7.36
CA ARG A 189 -15.50 -12.67 -6.25
C ARG A 189 -14.62 -11.47 -5.92
N HIS A 190 -13.40 -11.68 -5.46
CA HIS A 190 -12.65 -10.59 -4.82
C HIS A 190 -12.20 -9.51 -5.80
N ALA A 191 -11.88 -9.88 -7.04
CA ALA A 191 -11.53 -8.94 -8.11
C ALA A 191 -12.71 -8.03 -8.51
N ASN A 192 -13.95 -8.47 -8.29
CA ASN A 192 -15.17 -7.70 -8.60
C ASN A 192 -15.50 -6.63 -7.55
N ILE A 193 -14.83 -6.65 -6.39
CA ILE A 193 -15.02 -5.65 -5.35
C ILE A 193 -14.31 -4.36 -5.76
N ARG A 194 -15.10 -3.29 -5.94
CA ARG A 194 -14.59 -1.98 -6.32
C ARG A 194 -13.71 -1.39 -5.22
N CYS A 195 -12.60 -0.82 -5.63
CA CYS A 195 -11.76 -0.05 -4.74
C CYS A 195 -12.40 1.31 -4.45
N ALA A 196 -12.43 1.73 -3.18
CA ALA A 196 -12.98 3.02 -2.77
C ALA A 196 -12.01 4.20 -2.98
N TRP A 197 -10.71 3.91 -3.23
CA TRP A 197 -9.70 4.93 -3.46
C TRP A 197 -9.76 5.41 -4.91
N PRO A 198 -10.03 6.70 -5.18
CA PRO A 198 -10.30 7.23 -6.53
C PRO A 198 -9.25 6.91 -7.60
N GLU A 199 -7.98 6.91 -7.20
CA GLU A 199 -6.84 6.58 -8.06
C GLU A 199 -6.72 5.07 -8.36
N PHE A 200 -7.37 4.20 -7.59
CA PHE A 200 -7.43 2.76 -7.86
C PHE A 200 -8.78 2.29 -8.41
N GLU A 201 -9.87 3.04 -8.18
CA GLU A 201 -11.27 2.64 -8.39
C GLU A 201 -11.53 1.85 -9.68
N ASN A 202 -10.98 2.30 -10.81
CA ASN A 202 -11.22 1.72 -12.13
C ASN A 202 -9.97 1.05 -12.75
N PHE A 203 -8.95 0.81 -11.94
CA PHE A 203 -7.64 0.31 -12.38
C PHE A 203 -7.18 -0.91 -11.58
N ILE A 204 -7.44 -0.92 -10.27
CA ILE A 204 -6.94 -1.92 -9.33
C ILE A 204 -8.09 -2.34 -8.40
N SER A 205 -8.39 -3.63 -8.37
CA SER A 205 -9.18 -4.23 -7.29
C SER A 205 -8.27 -4.46 -6.10
N TYR A 206 -8.56 -3.83 -4.95
CA TYR A 206 -7.71 -3.96 -3.76
C TYR A 206 -7.51 -5.42 -3.37
N LEU A 207 -8.61 -6.15 -3.11
CA LEU A 207 -8.55 -7.53 -2.67
C LEU A 207 -7.99 -8.45 -3.76
N GLY A 208 -8.49 -8.34 -4.99
CA GLY A 208 -7.99 -9.19 -6.07
C GLY A 208 -6.49 -9.02 -6.33
N THR A 209 -5.98 -7.78 -6.22
CA THR A 209 -4.56 -7.49 -6.48
C THR A 209 -3.67 -7.89 -5.32
N ILE A 210 -4.02 -7.55 -4.07
CA ILE A 210 -3.19 -7.87 -2.91
C ILE A 210 -3.09 -9.39 -2.71
N GLU A 211 -4.19 -10.11 -2.87
CA GLU A 211 -4.25 -11.56 -2.72
C GLU A 211 -3.45 -12.27 -3.82
N THR A 212 -3.64 -11.86 -5.08
CA THR A 212 -2.85 -12.41 -6.19
C THR A 212 -1.36 -12.16 -5.98
N LYS A 213 -0.98 -10.94 -5.58
CA LYS A 213 0.43 -10.61 -5.33
C LYS A 213 1.03 -11.43 -4.19
N ILE A 214 0.27 -11.66 -3.11
CA ILE A 214 0.67 -12.56 -2.02
C ILE A 214 0.84 -13.99 -2.54
N CYS A 215 -0.08 -14.53 -3.34
CA CYS A 215 0.07 -15.86 -3.94
C CYS A 215 1.40 -15.99 -4.71
N TRP A 216 1.70 -15.02 -5.58
CA TRP A 216 2.96 -14.99 -6.34
C TRP A 216 4.20 -14.95 -5.43
N ARG A 217 4.20 -14.10 -4.40
CA ARG A 217 5.28 -14.06 -3.40
C ARG A 217 5.44 -15.36 -2.62
N ARG A 218 4.36 -16.12 -2.45
CA ARG A 218 4.32 -17.41 -1.78
C ARG A 218 4.61 -18.60 -2.73
N GLY A 219 5.04 -18.31 -3.96
CA GLY A 219 5.34 -19.31 -4.98
C GLY A 219 4.12 -20.04 -5.53
N ILE A 220 2.93 -19.44 -5.42
CA ILE A 220 1.67 -19.94 -5.98
C ILE A 220 1.33 -19.04 -7.16
N GLN A 221 1.87 -19.37 -8.33
CA GLN A 221 1.71 -18.58 -9.55
C GLN A 221 0.32 -18.85 -10.15
N ILE A 222 -0.62 -17.94 -9.90
CA ILE A 222 -1.98 -17.96 -10.46
C ILE A 222 -2.15 -16.80 -11.44
N GLU A 223 -2.81 -17.09 -12.55
CA GLU A 223 -3.18 -16.12 -13.59
C GLU A 223 -4.66 -15.77 -13.43
N ILE A 224 -4.95 -14.50 -13.18
CA ILE A 224 -6.31 -13.99 -12.98
C ILE A 224 -6.77 -13.24 -14.24
N ASP A 225 -7.84 -13.71 -14.85
CA ASP A 225 -8.47 -13.04 -15.98
C ASP A 225 -9.49 -12.00 -15.47
N HIS A 226 -8.99 -10.84 -15.04
CA HIS A 226 -9.84 -9.74 -14.60
C HIS A 226 -9.20 -8.38 -14.90
N PRO A 227 -9.94 -7.42 -15.51
CA PRO A 227 -9.36 -6.14 -15.95
C PRO A 227 -8.84 -5.24 -14.83
N LEU A 228 -9.26 -5.50 -13.58
CA LEU A 228 -8.80 -4.77 -12.39
C LEU A 228 -7.67 -5.49 -11.62
N VAL A 229 -7.16 -6.62 -12.13
CA VAL A 229 -5.98 -7.28 -11.56
C VAL A 229 -4.82 -7.10 -12.55
N PRO A 230 -3.86 -6.19 -12.28
CA PRO A 230 -2.77 -5.91 -13.21
C PRO A 230 -1.74 -7.05 -13.21
N MET A 231 -1.97 -8.06 -14.04
CA MET A 231 -1.12 -9.26 -14.08
C MET A 231 0.36 -8.97 -14.36
N GLU A 232 0.69 -7.90 -15.09
CA GLU A 232 2.06 -7.45 -15.33
C GLU A 232 2.84 -7.09 -14.05
N LEU A 233 2.13 -6.75 -12.96
CA LEU A 233 2.71 -6.42 -11.67
C LEU A 233 2.78 -7.63 -10.72
N MET A 234 2.20 -8.79 -11.06
CA MET A 234 2.14 -9.94 -10.16
C MET A 234 3.49 -10.68 -10.03
N PRO A 235 4.25 -10.94 -11.10
CA PRO A 235 5.61 -11.48 -11.00
C PRO A 235 6.47 -10.66 -10.04
N VAL A 236 7.16 -11.35 -9.13
CA VAL A 236 8.08 -10.71 -8.17
C VAL A 236 9.38 -10.38 -8.89
N LYS A 237 9.52 -9.12 -9.29
CA LYS A 237 10.68 -8.64 -10.05
C LYS A 237 11.05 -7.23 -9.57
N PRO A 238 11.87 -7.10 -8.51
CA PRO A 238 12.34 -5.79 -8.08
C PRO A 238 13.11 -5.08 -9.19
N LEU A 239 13.19 -3.75 -9.11
CA LEU A 239 14.08 -2.95 -9.94
C LEU A 239 15.53 -3.17 -9.51
N ASP A 240 16.46 -2.95 -10.45
CA ASP A 240 17.89 -2.97 -10.15
C ASP A 240 18.30 -1.87 -9.16
N HIS A 241 17.56 -0.75 -9.17
CA HIS A 241 17.75 0.38 -8.28
C HIS A 241 16.43 1.09 -7.96
N TYR A 242 16.31 1.61 -6.74
CA TYR A 242 15.22 2.48 -6.31
C TYR A 242 15.80 3.80 -5.78
N ASP A 243 15.24 4.91 -6.24
CA ASP A 243 15.73 6.24 -5.91
C ASP A 243 15.08 6.81 -4.63
N ASP A 244 15.92 7.37 -3.75
CA ASP A 244 15.47 8.27 -2.69
C ASP A 244 15.30 9.69 -3.22
N VAL A 245 14.14 9.91 -3.85
CA VAL A 245 13.79 11.13 -4.59
C VAL A 245 13.91 12.40 -3.75
N TYR A 246 13.62 12.32 -2.45
CA TYR A 246 13.70 13.47 -1.55
C TYR A 246 14.88 13.37 -0.61
N ASP A 247 15.58 14.48 -0.38
CA ASP A 247 16.74 14.52 0.51
C ASP A 247 16.44 13.99 1.92
N PHE A 248 15.25 14.26 2.46
CA PHE A 248 14.83 13.78 3.78
C PHE A 248 14.54 12.28 3.88
N LEU A 249 14.60 11.56 2.75
CA LEU A 249 14.56 10.10 2.69
C LEU A 249 15.96 9.48 2.65
N LYS A 250 16.98 10.25 2.26
CA LYS A 250 18.35 9.75 2.13
C LYS A 250 18.95 9.40 3.51
N PRO A 251 19.75 8.33 3.61
CA PRO A 251 20.47 7.98 4.84
C PRO A 251 21.33 9.13 5.35
N GLY A 252 21.32 9.35 6.67
CA GLY A 252 22.14 10.39 7.31
C GLY A 252 21.65 11.83 7.12
N TRP A 253 20.50 12.05 6.46
CA TRP A 253 19.95 13.39 6.34
C TRP A 253 19.57 14.00 7.69
N VAL A 254 19.98 15.25 7.90
CA VAL A 254 19.63 16.06 9.07
C VAL A 254 18.79 17.24 8.60
N PRO A 255 17.67 17.55 9.28
CA PRO A 255 16.86 18.69 8.89
C PRO A 255 17.66 19.99 8.96
N PRO A 256 17.51 20.90 7.98
CA PRO A 256 18.15 22.20 8.05
C PRO A 256 17.67 22.96 9.30
N PRO A 257 18.41 23.97 9.78
CA PRO A 257 17.96 24.78 10.91
C PRO A 257 16.56 25.35 10.65
N GLN A 258 15.70 25.31 11.66
CA GLN A 258 14.29 25.71 11.54
C GLN A 258 14.10 27.15 12.07
N GLY A 259 12.95 27.78 11.76
CA GLY A 259 12.59 29.10 12.27
C GLY A 259 13.42 30.25 11.67
N LEU A 260 13.51 31.38 12.41
CA LEU A 260 14.18 32.60 11.93
C LEU A 260 15.68 32.37 11.66
N ILE A 261 16.38 31.67 12.56
CA ILE A 261 17.79 31.31 12.41
C ILE A 261 18.02 30.47 11.13
N GLY A 262 17.10 29.56 10.83
CA GLY A 262 17.10 28.78 9.60
C GLY A 262 16.83 29.56 8.31
N ARG A 263 16.05 30.65 8.38
CA ARG A 263 15.84 31.53 7.22
C ARG A 263 17.08 32.37 6.95
N VAL A 264 17.64 32.98 8.00
CA VAL A 264 18.81 33.86 7.91
C VAL A 264 20.05 33.08 7.43
N SER A 265 20.30 31.89 7.98
CA SER A 265 21.44 31.05 7.56
C SER A 265 21.41 30.59 6.09
N ARG A 266 20.24 30.57 5.44
CA ARG A 266 20.12 30.25 4.01
C ARG A 266 20.47 31.43 3.12
N TRP A 267 20.12 32.65 3.51
CA TRP A 267 20.49 33.86 2.77
C TRP A 267 22.00 34.07 2.69
N PHE A 268 22.78 33.59 3.67
CA PHE A 268 24.24 33.66 3.65
C PHE A 268 24.94 32.50 2.90
N LYS A 269 24.19 31.51 2.41
CA LYS A 269 24.72 30.35 1.65
C LYS A 269 24.37 30.41 0.16
N THR A 270 23.72 31.49 -0.29
CA THR A 270 23.38 31.75 -1.70
C THR A 270 24.26 32.90 -2.18
#